data_AF-A0A6J4UPJ4-F1
#
_entry.id   AF-A0A6J4UPJ4-F1
#
_cell.length_a   1.000
_cell.length_b   1.000
_cell.length_c   1.000
_cell.angle_alpha   90.00
_cell.angle_beta   90.00
_cell.angle_gamma   90.00
#
_symmetry.space_group_name_H-M   'P 1'
#
loop_
_entity.id
_entity.type
_entity.pdbx_description
1 polymer ?
#
loop_
_entity_poly.entity_id
_entity_poly.type
_entity_poly.pdbx_seq_one_letter_code
_entity_poly.pdbx_strand_id
1 'polypeptide(L)'
;MSKANKQRKADSRAVLEARRLTPGKVFRLILKTLAFAVLVSLSVTLLSALGVPVLQNFWLQLPVMLVVYVLAYPFLMSEFRPKRAER
;
A
#
# COMPACT_ATOMS: atom_id res chain seq x y z
N MET A 1 30.91 -23.09 2.54
CA MET A 1 29.91 -22.38 1.69
C MET A 1 30.17 -20.88 1.75
N SER A 2 30.43 -20.23 0.60
CA SER A 2 30.63 -18.78 0.51
C SER A 2 29.42 -17.99 1.01
N LYS A 3 29.66 -16.87 1.72
CA LYS A 3 28.63 -15.95 2.22
C LYS A 3 27.65 -15.52 1.12
N ALA A 4 28.14 -15.35 -0.11
CA ALA A 4 27.33 -15.00 -1.28
C ALA A 4 26.26 -16.06 -1.62
N ASN A 5 26.55 -17.35 -1.44
CA ASN A 5 25.58 -18.42 -1.71
C ASN A 5 24.54 -18.56 -0.60
N LYS A 6 24.86 -18.18 0.64
CA LYS A 6 23.87 -18.09 1.73
C LYS A 6 22.88 -16.94 1.48
N GLN A 7 23.38 -15.79 1.02
CA GLN A 7 22.56 -14.62 0.71
C GLN A 7 21.60 -14.88 -0.46
N ARG A 8 22.09 -15.46 -1.57
CA ARG A 8 21.22 -15.84 -2.71
C ARG A 8 20.09 -16.81 -2.30
N LYS A 9 20.37 -17.77 -1.41
CA LYS A 9 19.35 -18.71 -0.90
C LYS A 9 18.36 -18.03 0.05
N ALA A 10 18.78 -17.03 0.81
CA ALA A 10 17.89 -16.23 1.66
C ALA A 10 16.95 -15.36 0.83
N ASP A 11 17.48 -14.68 -0.20
CA ASP A 11 16.70 -13.87 -1.12
C ASP A 11 15.68 -14.72 -1.90
N SER A 12 16.06 -15.91 -2.38
CA SER A 12 15.13 -16.81 -3.07
C SER A 12 14.01 -17.30 -2.15
N ARG A 13 14.30 -17.54 -0.86
CA ARG A 13 13.28 -17.92 0.14
C ARG A 13 12.35 -16.75 0.47
N ALA A 14 12.89 -15.53 0.62
CA ALA A 14 12.10 -14.33 0.84
C ALA A 14 11.15 -14.04 -0.33
N VAL A 15 11.58 -14.29 -1.58
CA VAL A 15 10.73 -14.17 -2.77
C VAL A 15 9.61 -15.22 -2.78
N LEU A 16 9.91 -16.47 -2.41
CA LEU A 16 8.91 -17.54 -2.30
C LEU A 16 7.90 -17.28 -1.19
N GLU A 17 8.35 -16.78 -0.03
CA GLU A 17 7.49 -16.40 1.09
C GLU A 17 6.64 -15.16 0.76
N ALA A 18 7.19 -14.17 0.06
CA ALA A 18 6.43 -13.00 -0.41
C ALA A 18 5.29 -13.40 -1.36
N ARG A 19 5.48 -14.44 -2.18
CA ARG A 19 4.46 -14.99 -3.08
C ARG A 19 3.40 -15.87 -2.38
N ARG A 20 3.64 -16.32 -1.14
CA ARG A 20 2.63 -17.07 -0.39
C ARG A 20 1.55 -16.13 0.16
N LEU A 21 0.36 -16.21 -0.43
CA LEU A 21 -0.87 -15.59 0.04
C LEU A 21 -1.32 -16.28 1.34
N THR A 22 -0.69 -15.93 2.46
CA THR A 22 -1.15 -16.37 3.78
C THR A 22 -2.32 -15.50 4.23
N PRO A 23 -3.35 -16.06 4.89
CA PRO A 23 -4.53 -15.31 5.34
C PRO A 23 -4.16 -14.14 6.26
N GLY A 24 -3.10 -14.26 7.08
CA GLY A 24 -2.61 -13.16 7.91
C GLY A 24 -2.05 -11.96 7.13
N LYS A 25 -1.43 -12.18 5.96
CA LYS A 25 -0.97 -11.09 5.07
C LYS A 25 -2.13 -10.39 4.38
N VAL A 26 -3.13 -11.17 3.95
CA VAL A 26 -4.35 -10.62 3.36
C VAL A 26 -5.12 -9.81 4.40
N PHE A 27 -5.25 -10.30 5.62
CA PHE A 27 -5.90 -9.57 6.71
C PHE A 27 -5.17 -8.26 7.04
N ARG A 28 -3.84 -8.28 7.09
CA ARG A 28 -3.04 -7.07 7.34
C ARG A 28 -3.12 -6.07 6.17
N LEU A 29 -3.17 -6.55 4.93
CA LEU A 29 -3.47 -5.72 3.75
C LEU A 29 -4.86 -5.08 3.89
N ILE A 30 -5.89 -5.85 4.23
CA ILE A 30 -7.25 -5.36 4.42
C ILE A 30 -7.27 -4.28 5.51
N LEU A 31 -6.61 -4.51 6.64
CA LEU A 31 -6.53 -3.56 7.73
C LEU A 31 -5.82 -2.25 7.30
N LYS A 32 -4.72 -2.36 6.56
CA LYS A 32 -4.02 -1.20 5.98
C LYS A 32 -4.90 -0.44 4.99
N THR A 33 -5.60 -1.15 4.10
CA THR A 33 -6.51 -0.51 3.15
C THR A 33 -7.68 0.16 3.85
N LEU A 34 -8.22 -0.44 4.92
CA LEU A 34 -9.30 0.14 5.71
C LEU A 34 -8.85 1.41 6.42
N ALA A 35 -7.69 1.35 7.10
CA ALA A 35 -7.11 2.52 7.76
C ALA A 35 -6.82 3.64 6.77
N PHE A 36 -6.30 3.31 5.59
CA PHE A 36 -6.08 4.28 4.51
C PHE A 36 -7.39 4.88 4.01
N ALA A 37 -8.43 4.07 3.78
CA ALA A 37 -9.73 4.56 3.36
C ALA A 37 -10.35 5.52 4.39
N VAL A 38 -10.24 5.21 5.68
CA VAL A 38 -10.69 6.09 6.76
C VAL A 38 -9.93 7.42 6.74
N LEU A 39 -8.60 7.39 6.59
CA LEU A 39 -7.77 8.59 6.48
C LEU A 39 -8.13 9.46 5.28
N VAL A 40 -8.35 8.84 4.11
CA VAL A 40 -8.75 9.55 2.89
C VAL A 40 -10.13 10.16 3.07
N SER A 41 -11.09 9.42 3.62
CA SER A 41 -12.44 9.94 3.90
C SER A 41 -12.40 11.12 4.87
N LEU A 42 -11.64 11.02 5.97
CA LEU A 42 -11.43 12.15 6.90
C LEU A 42 -10.85 13.38 6.19
N SER A 43 -9.83 13.17 5.34
CA SER A 43 -9.20 14.25 4.58
C SER A 43 -10.18 14.90 3.61
N VAL A 44 -10.99 14.12 2.90
CA VAL A 44 -12.02 14.60 1.99
C VAL A 44 -13.08 15.40 2.75
N THR A 45 -13.56 14.91 3.91
CA THR A 45 -14.53 15.62 4.74
C THR A 45 -13.98 16.96 5.24
N LEU A 46 -12.73 16.98 5.74
CA LEU A 46 -12.04 18.20 6.17
C LEU A 46 -11.90 19.22 5.03
N LEU A 47 -11.42 18.78 3.88
CA LEU A 47 -11.23 19.66 2.72
C LEU A 47 -12.57 20.14 2.12
N SER A 48 -13.62 19.31 2.19
CA SER A 48 -14.99 19.70 1.82
C SER A 48 -15.52 20.79 2.77
N ALA A 49 -15.29 20.64 4.08
CA ALA A 49 -15.66 21.65 5.08
C ALA A 49 -14.89 22.97 4.91
N LEU A 50 -13.65 22.92 4.40
CA LEU A 50 -12.85 24.10 4.03
C LEU A 50 -13.28 24.75 2.71
N GLY A 51 -14.31 24.23 2.04
CA GLY A 51 -14.89 24.83 0.85
C GLY A 51 -14.12 24.55 -0.44
N VAL A 52 -13.31 23.48 -0.51
CA VAL A 52 -12.55 23.15 -1.72
C VAL A 52 -13.53 22.67 -2.83
N PRO A 53 -13.72 23.44 -3.92
CA PRO A 53 -14.76 23.15 -4.92
C PRO A 53 -14.47 21.89 -5.76
N VAL A 54 -13.21 21.47 -5.81
CA VAL A 54 -12.76 20.25 -6.51
C VAL A 54 -13.31 18.98 -5.85
N LEU A 55 -13.56 19.01 -4.53
CA LEU A 55 -14.09 17.89 -3.77
C LEU A 55 -15.61 17.91 -3.64
N GLN A 56 -16.26 19.02 -4.00
CA GLN A 56 -17.72 19.12 -4.07
C GLN A 56 -18.26 18.52 -5.38
N ASN A 57 -17.43 18.53 -6.43
CA ASN A 57 -17.78 17.95 -7.72
C ASN A 57 -17.40 16.47 -7.78
N PHE A 58 -18.40 15.59 -7.77
CA PHE A 58 -18.21 14.13 -7.83
C PHE A 58 -17.25 13.68 -8.97
N TRP A 59 -17.38 14.32 -10.14
CA TRP A 59 -16.55 14.02 -11.31
C TRP A 59 -15.07 14.44 -11.17
N LEU A 60 -14.78 15.48 -10.38
CA LEU A 60 -13.41 15.90 -10.08
C LEU A 60 -12.85 15.15 -8.87
N GLN A 61 -13.71 14.70 -7.96
CA GLN A 61 -13.34 13.88 -6.83
C GLN A 61 -12.79 12.52 -7.28
N LEU A 62 -13.38 11.89 -8.30
CA LEU A 62 -12.94 10.61 -8.86
C LEU A 62 -11.46 10.58 -9.30
N PRO A 63 -10.98 11.48 -10.19
CA PRO A 63 -9.59 11.48 -10.62
C PRO A 63 -8.64 11.86 -9.48
N VAL A 64 -9.03 12.75 -8.57
CA VAL A 64 -8.23 13.06 -7.38
C VAL A 64 -8.07 11.85 -6.47
N MET A 65 -9.16 11.11 -6.21
CA MET A 65 -9.14 9.86 -5.46
C MET A 65 -8.27 8.80 -6.14
N LEU A 66 -8.33 8.70 -7.48
CA LEU A 66 -7.49 7.80 -8.25
C LEU A 66 -6.01 8.15 -8.12
N VAL A 67 -5.64 9.43 -8.22
CA VAL A 67 -4.26 9.90 -8.05
C VAL A 67 -3.75 9.57 -6.65
N VAL A 68 -4.54 9.89 -5.62
CA VAL A 68 -4.20 9.58 -4.21
C VAL A 68 -4.02 8.06 -4.02
N TYR A 69 -4.89 7.26 -4.61
CA TYR A 69 -4.79 5.80 -4.56
C TYR A 69 -3.52 5.29 -5.26
N VAL A 70 -3.19 5.79 -6.46
CA VAL A 70 -1.98 5.39 -7.20
C VAL A 70 -0.71 5.72 -6.40
N LEU A 71 -0.68 6.87 -5.74
CA LEU A 71 0.44 7.27 -4.88
C LEU A 71 0.55 6.41 -3.61
N ALA A 72 -0.58 5.99 -3.04
CA ALA A 72 -0.62 5.16 -1.84
C ALA A 72 -0.48 3.65 -2.12
N TYR A 73 -0.75 3.21 -3.34
CA TYR A 73 -0.62 1.83 -3.80
C TYR A 73 0.72 1.16 -3.41
N PRO A 74 1.91 1.78 -3.63
CA PRO A 74 3.17 1.19 -3.19
C PRO A 74 3.27 0.98 -1.67
N PHE A 75 2.65 1.84 -0.88
CA PHE A 75 2.64 1.72 0.58
C PHE A 75 1.70 0.59 1.03
N LEU A 76 0.53 0.48 0.41
CA LEU A 76 -0.43 -0.61 0.67
C LEU A 76 0.15 -1.98 0.29
N MET A 77 0.78 -2.08 -0.88
CA MET A 77 1.39 -3.32 -1.38
C MET A 77 2.80 -3.62 -0.83
N SER A 78 3.28 -2.84 0.15
CA SER A 78 4.59 -3.04 0.79
C SER A 78 4.78 -4.45 1.37
N GLU A 79 3.71 -5.14 1.75
CA GLU A 79 3.76 -6.50 2.32
C GLU A 79 3.93 -7.63 1.30
N PHE A 80 3.59 -7.36 0.03
CA PHE A 80 3.75 -8.32 -1.06
C PHE A 80 4.99 -8.05 -1.90
N ARG A 81 5.65 -6.91 -1.67
CA ARG A 81 6.96 -6.64 -2.27
C ARG A 81 8.02 -7.39 -1.46
N PRO A 82 8.94 -8.12 -2.11
CA PRO A 82 10.08 -8.68 -1.41
C PRO A 82 10.82 -7.51 -0.77
N LYS A 83 10.90 -7.50 0.56
CA LYS A 83 11.82 -6.61 1.26
C LYS A 83 13.19 -6.94 0.69
N ARG A 84 13.75 -6.08 -0.16
CA ARG A 84 15.17 -6.16 -0.48
C ARG A 84 15.85 -6.17 0.88
N ALA A 85 16.56 -7.26 1.18
CA ALA A 85 17.41 -7.31 2.34
C ALA A 85 18.27 -6.04 2.28
N GLU A 86 17.99 -5.11 3.19
CA GLU A 86 18.80 -3.92 3.36
C GLU A 86 20.25 -4.40 3.49
N ARG A 87 21.10 -3.87 2.61
CA ARG A 87 22.54 -4.11 2.67
C ARG A 87 23.12 -3.41 3.88
#